data_AF-A0A7C7AMR6-F1
#
_entry.id   AF-A0A7C7AMR6-F1
#
_cell.length_a   1.000
_cell.length_b   1.000
_cell.length_c   1.000
_cell.angle_alpha   90.00
_cell.angle_beta   90.00
_cell.angle_gamma   90.00
#
_symmetry.space_group_name_H-M   'P 1'
#
loop_
_entity.id
_entity.type
_entity.pdbx_description
1 polymer ?
#
loop_
_entity_poly.entity_id
_entity_poly.type
_entity_poly.pdbx_seq_one_letter_code
_entity_poly.pdbx_strand_id
1 'polypeptide(L)'
;MLIEETIKEFLKYKNNYSGYNKKTVENLMLGDKEYSLIKINGLGELKAEELKESIKLSVKLYTRNKDRAIEIYKKYLNFLNTKKFHVDITFPPIPVSITFERIMFIAKYIQNPENKISDLKDVLWVGPRTIENDLAILKGIKNPIQVNGKRFVIEDIERSRGTVSMSSTAHPIFLTSNITQIIVTLKGLKLMSQNSAFKVYAEEMARSIWTQLSDYAKNRIIYVMENLIPDELEWYKNLNIEKDDSFYNEIRCSSTEGAGCVLDCLKNGKECFVEYQENEKTTFYENCKILKYLDDKIRIECKGKLFDLEIDKILRSSYTLEELV
;
A
#
# COMPACT_ATOMS: atom_id res chain seq x y z
N MET A 1 41.70 9.31 -11.77
CA MET A 1 41.16 8.48 -12.87
C MET A 1 40.22 9.34 -13.68
N LEU A 2 40.36 9.41 -15.01
CA LEU A 2 39.48 10.20 -15.86
C LEU A 2 38.20 9.41 -16.20
N ILE A 3 37.03 10.06 -16.11
CA ILE A 3 35.74 9.39 -16.35
C ILE A 3 35.62 8.81 -17.76
N GLU A 4 36.14 9.50 -18.77
CA GLU A 4 36.06 9.03 -20.14
C GLU A 4 36.88 7.74 -20.37
N GLU A 5 38.03 7.63 -19.71
CA GLU A 5 38.92 6.49 -19.82
C GLU A 5 38.28 5.27 -19.16
N THR A 6 37.69 5.46 -17.98
CA THR A 6 37.00 4.37 -17.27
C THR A 6 35.77 3.90 -18.01
N ILE A 7 35.01 4.81 -18.64
CA ILE A 7 33.88 4.43 -19.49
C ILE A 7 34.35 3.67 -20.74
N LYS A 8 35.39 4.16 -21.43
CA LYS A 8 35.96 3.48 -22.61
C LYS A 8 36.47 2.08 -22.25
N GLU A 9 37.15 1.94 -21.11
CA GLU A 9 37.61 0.65 -20.60
C GLU A 9 36.45 -0.28 -20.24
N PHE A 10 35.42 0.23 -19.57
CA PHE A 10 34.19 -0.52 -19.25
C PHE A 10 33.53 -1.07 -20.53
N LEU A 11 33.45 -0.24 -21.58
CA LEU A 11 32.84 -0.59 -22.87
C LEU A 11 33.70 -1.54 -23.72
N LYS A 12 35.00 -1.67 -23.45
CA LYS A 12 35.90 -2.55 -24.19
C LYS A 12 35.55 -4.03 -23.99
N TYR A 13 35.10 -4.40 -22.79
CA TYR A 13 34.82 -5.79 -22.44
C TYR A 13 33.32 -6.07 -22.41
N LYS A 14 32.82 -6.81 -23.40
CA LYS A 14 31.39 -7.18 -23.52
C LYS A 14 30.82 -7.82 -22.25
N ASN A 15 31.64 -8.56 -21.50
CA ASN A 15 31.24 -9.19 -20.23
C ASN A 15 30.73 -8.16 -19.20
N ASN A 16 31.24 -6.93 -19.23
CA ASN A 16 30.83 -5.85 -18.33
C ASN A 16 29.38 -5.41 -18.53
N TYR A 17 28.80 -5.67 -19.70
CA TYR A 17 27.42 -5.28 -20.04
C TYR A 17 26.69 -6.38 -20.82
N SER A 18 27.05 -7.64 -20.55
CA SER A 18 26.37 -8.80 -21.11
C SER A 18 24.86 -8.76 -20.84
N GLY A 19 24.07 -9.23 -21.83
CA GLY A 19 22.61 -9.14 -21.80
C GLY A 19 22.03 -7.82 -22.34
N TYR A 20 22.87 -6.82 -22.68
CA TYR A 20 22.41 -5.55 -23.23
C TYR A 20 22.97 -5.27 -24.64
N ASN A 21 22.14 -4.62 -25.46
CA ASN A 21 22.54 -4.09 -26.76
C ASN A 21 23.65 -3.03 -26.59
N LYS A 22 24.79 -3.22 -27.26
CA LYS A 22 25.97 -2.36 -27.18
C LYS A 22 25.66 -0.87 -27.42
N LYS A 23 24.88 -0.54 -28.45
CA LYS A 23 24.48 0.85 -28.76
C LYS A 23 23.67 1.49 -27.64
N THR A 24 22.88 0.71 -26.91
CA THR A 24 22.14 1.22 -25.75
C THR A 24 23.08 1.61 -24.62
N VAL A 25 24.08 0.77 -24.35
CA VAL A 25 25.09 1.01 -23.30
C VAL A 25 25.96 2.21 -23.69
N GLU A 26 26.42 2.26 -24.95
CA GLU A 26 27.18 3.40 -25.48
C GLU A 26 26.40 4.71 -25.36
N ASN A 27 25.13 4.73 -25.78
CA ASN A 27 24.28 5.91 -25.64
C ASN A 27 24.08 6.34 -24.18
N LEU A 28 23.99 5.40 -23.24
CA LEU A 28 23.87 5.72 -21.81
C LEU A 28 25.19 6.25 -21.23
N MET A 29 26.33 5.74 -21.68
CA MET A 29 27.61 6.02 -21.03
C MET A 29 28.39 7.14 -21.73
N LEU A 30 28.67 6.99 -23.03
CA LEU A 30 29.60 7.83 -23.81
C LEU A 30 28.92 8.61 -24.96
N GLY A 31 27.60 8.48 -25.12
CA GLY A 31 26.85 9.06 -26.22
C GLY A 31 26.71 10.59 -26.18
N ASP A 32 26.04 11.11 -27.21
CA ASP A 32 25.71 12.54 -27.39
C ASP A 32 24.36 12.92 -26.75
N LYS A 33 23.65 11.95 -26.19
CA LYS A 33 22.28 12.10 -25.68
C LYS A 33 22.29 12.90 -24.39
N GLU A 34 21.21 13.65 -24.15
CA GLU A 34 21.06 14.48 -22.95
C GLU A 34 21.12 13.66 -21.65
N TYR A 35 20.78 12.37 -21.73
CA TYR A 35 20.87 11.45 -20.61
C TYR A 35 22.24 10.74 -20.52
N SER A 36 23.18 10.94 -21.44
CA SER A 36 24.47 10.24 -21.42
C SER A 36 25.29 10.65 -20.20
N LEU A 37 25.87 9.67 -19.49
CA LEU A 37 26.65 9.91 -18.27
C LEU A 37 27.78 10.91 -18.51
N ILE A 38 28.54 10.74 -19.61
CA ILE A 38 29.65 11.64 -19.94
C ILE A 38 29.20 13.08 -20.19
N LYS A 39 28.00 13.26 -20.77
CA LYS A 39 27.45 14.57 -21.07
C LYS A 39 26.97 15.29 -19.80
N ILE A 40 26.41 14.53 -18.85
CA ILE A 40 25.91 15.06 -17.59
C ILE A 40 27.06 15.34 -16.62
N ASN A 41 27.97 14.39 -16.46
CA ASN A 41 29.09 14.51 -15.51
C ASN A 41 30.17 15.46 -16.02
N GLY A 42 30.29 15.64 -17.35
CA GLY A 42 31.40 16.34 -17.97
C GLY A 42 32.67 15.51 -18.05
N LEU A 43 33.71 16.11 -18.65
CA LEU A 43 35.05 15.52 -18.77
C LEU A 43 35.90 15.91 -17.55
N GLY A 44 36.80 15.03 -17.16
CA GLY A 44 37.76 15.29 -16.09
C GLY A 44 37.90 14.13 -15.11
N GLU A 45 38.42 14.45 -13.93
CA GLU A 45 38.63 13.50 -12.85
C GLU A 45 37.32 13.00 -12.26
N LEU A 46 37.26 11.69 -11.96
CA LEU A 46 36.16 11.10 -11.23
C LEU A 46 36.10 11.62 -9.80
N LYS A 47 34.94 12.19 -9.44
CA LYS A 47 34.58 12.50 -8.05
C LYS A 47 33.31 11.75 -7.68
N ALA A 48 33.30 11.13 -6.50
CA ALA A 48 32.26 10.18 -6.11
C ALA A 48 30.86 10.84 -6.06
N GLU A 49 30.75 12.01 -5.42
CA GLU A 49 29.48 12.73 -5.31
C GLU A 49 28.96 13.25 -6.67
N GLU A 50 29.86 13.76 -7.52
CA GLU A 50 29.49 14.21 -8.88
C GLU A 50 28.98 13.04 -9.74
N LEU A 51 29.63 11.89 -9.64
CA LEU A 51 29.23 10.68 -10.37
C LEU A 51 27.87 10.16 -9.87
N LYS A 52 27.65 10.16 -8.56
CA LYS A 52 26.37 9.78 -7.94
C LYS A 52 25.20 10.61 -8.46
N GLU A 53 25.32 11.94 -8.41
CA GLU A 53 24.27 12.83 -8.91
C GLU A 53 24.10 12.72 -10.43
N SER A 54 25.19 12.53 -11.17
CA SER A 54 25.15 12.35 -12.63
C SER A 54 24.44 11.05 -13.05
N ILE A 55 24.67 9.95 -12.33
CA ILE A 55 23.94 8.68 -12.54
C ILE A 55 22.45 8.88 -12.27
N LYS A 56 22.09 9.50 -11.15
CA LYS A 56 20.70 9.75 -10.77
C LYS A 56 19.99 10.61 -11.81
N LEU A 57 20.62 11.69 -12.27
CA LEU A 57 20.07 12.56 -13.30
C LEU A 57 19.97 11.86 -14.66
N SER A 58 20.99 11.08 -15.04
CA SER A 58 20.95 10.26 -16.27
C SER A 58 19.75 9.33 -16.28
N VAL A 59 19.53 8.57 -15.19
CA VAL A 59 18.39 7.67 -15.08
C VAL A 59 17.07 8.46 -15.15
N LYS A 60 16.97 9.61 -14.45
CA LYS A 60 15.77 10.48 -14.50
C LYS A 60 15.45 10.95 -15.92
N LEU A 61 16.45 11.32 -16.71
CA LEU A 61 16.29 11.79 -18.09
C LEU A 61 16.09 10.65 -19.10
N TYR A 62 16.50 9.42 -18.77
CA TYR A 62 16.31 8.28 -19.65
C TYR A 62 14.83 7.90 -19.77
N THR A 63 14.29 8.01 -20.99
CA THR A 63 12.86 7.85 -21.30
C THR A 63 12.44 6.42 -21.64
N ARG A 64 13.40 5.52 -21.87
CA ARG A 64 13.12 4.10 -22.10
C ARG A 64 13.02 3.37 -20.76
N ASN A 65 13.32 2.08 -20.73
CA ASN A 65 13.32 1.28 -19.50
C ASN A 65 14.43 1.76 -18.55
N LYS A 66 14.05 2.45 -17.47
CA LYS A 66 14.95 3.02 -16.45
C LYS A 66 15.65 1.93 -15.64
N ASP A 67 15.00 0.79 -15.40
CA ASP A 67 15.60 -0.33 -14.67
C ASP A 67 16.80 -0.88 -15.42
N ARG A 68 16.73 -0.93 -16.75
CA ARG A 68 17.88 -1.30 -17.57
C ARG A 68 19.04 -0.32 -17.44
N ALA A 69 18.77 0.98 -17.35
CA ALA A 69 19.82 1.98 -17.11
C ALA A 69 20.42 1.82 -15.70
N ILE A 70 19.59 1.61 -14.68
CA ILE A 70 20.01 1.32 -13.31
C ILE A 70 20.93 0.10 -13.26
N GLU A 71 20.56 -1.00 -13.91
CA GLU A 71 21.40 -2.21 -13.94
C GLU A 71 22.73 -2.01 -14.68
N ILE A 72 22.75 -1.22 -15.76
CA ILE A 72 24.00 -0.84 -16.44
C ILE A 72 24.90 -0.02 -15.50
N TYR A 73 24.34 0.92 -14.75
CA TYR A 73 25.09 1.72 -13.78
C TYR A 73 25.60 0.89 -12.60
N LYS A 74 24.82 -0.06 -12.07
CA LYS A 74 25.31 -1.01 -11.06
C LYS A 74 26.52 -1.79 -11.58
N LYS A 75 26.46 -2.29 -12.83
CA LYS A 75 27.61 -2.98 -13.45
C LYS A 75 28.82 -2.05 -13.60
N TYR A 76 28.60 -0.79 -13.97
CA TYR A 76 29.69 0.19 -14.07
C TYR A 76 30.33 0.52 -12.72
N LEU A 77 29.54 0.71 -11.67
CA LEU A 77 30.05 0.94 -10.32
C LEU A 77 30.80 -0.27 -9.78
N ASN A 78 30.32 -1.49 -10.05
CA ASN A 78 31.05 -2.71 -9.72
C ASN A 78 32.41 -2.76 -10.44
N PHE A 79 32.46 -2.35 -11.71
CA PHE A 79 33.72 -2.20 -12.44
C PHE A 79 34.65 -1.16 -11.78
N LEU A 80 34.14 0.01 -11.38
CA LEU A 80 34.94 1.03 -10.68
C LEU A 80 35.46 0.54 -9.32
N ASN A 81 34.69 -0.28 -8.60
CA ASN A 81 35.14 -0.90 -7.35
C ASN A 81 36.38 -1.77 -7.57
N THR A 82 36.48 -2.50 -8.70
CA THR A 82 37.71 -3.27 -9.05
C THR A 82 38.94 -2.36 -9.26
N LYS A 83 38.71 -1.08 -9.54
CA LYS A 83 39.73 -0.03 -9.68
C LYS A 83 39.94 0.75 -8.38
N LYS A 84 39.38 0.28 -7.25
CA LYS A 84 39.42 0.91 -5.93
C LYS A 84 38.75 2.30 -5.86
N PHE A 85 37.85 2.60 -6.79
CA PHE A 85 37.03 3.81 -6.77
C PHE A 85 35.62 3.47 -6.32
N HIS A 86 35.22 3.96 -5.15
CA HIS A 86 33.94 3.64 -4.53
C HIS A 86 32.99 4.84 -4.58
N VAL A 87 31.72 4.56 -4.84
CA VAL A 87 30.63 5.55 -4.86
C VAL A 87 29.51 5.05 -3.97
N ASP A 88 29.15 5.83 -2.95
CA ASP A 88 28.02 5.50 -2.10
C ASP A 88 26.71 6.02 -2.70
N ILE A 89 25.96 5.10 -3.30
CA ILE A 89 24.70 5.40 -3.98
C ILE A 89 23.62 4.38 -3.60
N THR A 90 22.49 4.91 -3.14
CA THR A 90 21.29 4.13 -2.86
C THR A 90 20.38 4.13 -4.08
N PHE A 91 20.30 2.99 -4.76
CA PHE A 91 19.38 2.81 -5.89
C PHE A 91 17.91 2.73 -5.42
N PRO A 92 16.94 2.98 -6.32
CA PRO A 92 15.54 2.81 -6.00
C PRO A 92 15.25 1.40 -5.45
N PRO A 93 14.36 1.28 -4.45
CA PRO A 93 14.12 0.02 -3.74
C PRO A 93 13.29 -0.98 -4.55
N ILE A 94 12.75 -0.58 -5.70
CA ILE A 94 11.86 -1.36 -6.56
C ILE A 94 12.19 -1.14 -8.04
N PRO A 95 11.72 -2.00 -8.95
CA PRO A 95 11.74 -1.72 -10.39
C PRO A 95 10.84 -0.52 -10.73
N VAL A 96 11.44 0.58 -11.15
CA VAL A 96 10.75 1.87 -11.34
C VAL A 96 10.09 2.00 -12.71
N SER A 97 10.43 1.16 -13.69
CA SER A 97 9.72 1.13 -14.98
C SER A 97 8.40 0.38 -14.90
N ILE A 98 8.18 -0.41 -13.85
CA ILE A 98 6.95 -1.17 -13.63
C ILE A 98 5.94 -0.30 -12.87
N THR A 99 4.87 0.13 -13.55
CA THR A 99 3.85 1.00 -12.94
C THR A 99 3.18 0.37 -11.72
N PHE A 100 2.90 -0.94 -11.76
CA PHE A 100 2.33 -1.66 -10.63
C PHE A 100 3.20 -1.56 -9.37
N GLU A 101 4.50 -1.86 -9.49
CA GLU A 101 5.47 -1.75 -8.38
C GLU A 101 5.52 -0.33 -7.82
N ARG A 102 5.57 0.70 -8.69
CA ARG A 102 5.56 2.09 -8.24
C ARG A 102 4.31 2.44 -7.45
N ILE A 103 3.12 2.06 -7.94
CA ILE A 103 1.86 2.37 -7.27
C ILE A 103 1.78 1.66 -5.91
N MET A 104 2.16 0.38 -5.85
CA MET A 104 2.22 -0.37 -4.59
C MET A 104 3.20 0.25 -3.59
N PHE A 105 4.39 0.64 -4.06
CA PHE A 105 5.37 1.33 -3.23
C PHE A 105 4.83 2.66 -2.73
N ILE A 106 4.22 3.48 -3.58
CA ILE A 106 3.62 4.76 -3.20
C ILE A 106 2.54 4.55 -2.15
N ALA A 107 1.62 3.60 -2.36
CA ALA A 107 0.56 3.29 -1.41
C ALA A 107 1.10 2.89 -0.03
N LYS A 108 2.23 2.17 0.03
CA LYS A 108 2.93 1.85 1.28
C LYS A 108 3.66 3.06 1.87
N TYR A 109 4.32 3.84 1.03
CA TYR A 109 5.14 4.98 1.43
C TYR A 109 4.31 6.06 2.14
N ILE A 110 3.12 6.35 1.64
CA ILE A 110 2.23 7.39 2.20
C ILE A 110 1.52 6.96 3.50
N GLN A 111 1.71 5.72 3.96
CA GLN A 111 1.16 5.27 5.26
C GLN A 111 1.85 5.94 6.44
N ASN A 112 3.12 6.34 6.30
CA ASN A 112 3.82 7.09 7.33
C ASN A 112 3.56 8.59 7.13
N PRO A 113 2.92 9.29 8.09
CA PRO A 113 2.62 10.73 7.97
C PRO A 113 3.87 11.62 7.88
N GLU A 114 5.05 11.13 8.27
CA GLU A 114 6.31 11.87 8.14
C GLU A 114 6.83 11.92 6.69
N ASN A 115 6.36 11.02 5.83
CA ASN A 115 6.80 10.93 4.44
C ASN A 115 6.10 11.98 3.56
N LYS A 116 6.87 12.60 2.65
CA LYS A 116 6.35 13.62 1.71
C LYS A 116 6.32 13.09 0.28
N ILE A 117 5.24 13.37 -0.47
CA ILE A 117 5.18 13.04 -1.91
C ILE A 117 6.36 13.63 -2.67
N SER A 118 6.82 14.83 -2.27
CA SER A 118 7.93 15.53 -2.93
C SER A 118 9.20 14.70 -3.02
N ASP A 119 9.38 13.76 -2.11
CA ASP A 119 10.60 12.98 -1.93
C ASP A 119 10.59 11.75 -2.85
N LEU A 120 9.41 11.31 -3.31
CA LEU A 120 9.26 10.14 -4.20
C LEU A 120 10.04 10.28 -5.51
N LYS A 121 10.21 11.50 -6.05
CA LYS A 121 11.02 11.74 -7.26
C LYS A 121 12.49 11.36 -7.04
N ASP A 122 12.97 11.49 -5.81
CA ASP A 122 14.35 11.24 -5.41
C ASP A 122 14.54 9.83 -4.87
N VAL A 123 13.50 9.22 -4.30
CA VAL A 123 13.47 7.81 -3.89
C VAL A 123 13.35 6.88 -5.10
N LEU A 124 12.47 7.21 -6.06
CA LEU A 124 12.16 6.36 -7.22
C LEU A 124 12.90 6.77 -8.51
N TRP A 125 13.67 7.86 -8.49
CA TRP A 125 14.43 8.36 -9.66
C TRP A 125 13.55 8.57 -10.92
N VAL A 126 12.32 8.99 -10.71
CA VAL A 126 11.36 9.34 -11.77
C VAL A 126 11.04 10.83 -11.77
N GLY A 127 10.49 11.31 -12.88
CA GLY A 127 10.09 12.71 -13.01
C GLY A 127 8.81 13.03 -12.22
N PRO A 128 8.57 14.30 -11.85
CA PRO A 128 7.36 14.71 -11.13
C PRO A 128 6.06 14.29 -11.84
N ARG A 129 6.01 14.40 -13.18
CA ARG A 129 4.86 13.97 -13.98
C ARG A 129 4.52 12.49 -13.81
N THR A 130 5.52 11.63 -13.61
CA THR A 130 5.30 10.19 -13.35
C THR A 130 4.62 9.99 -12.00
N ILE A 131 5.11 10.66 -10.95
CA ILE A 131 4.52 10.60 -9.61
C ILE A 131 3.07 11.11 -9.61
N GLU A 132 2.79 12.23 -10.27
CA GLU A 132 1.42 12.75 -10.39
C GLU A 132 0.50 11.78 -11.14
N ASN A 133 1.00 11.13 -12.20
CA ASN A 133 0.23 10.11 -12.91
C ASN A 133 -0.07 8.89 -12.03
N ASP A 134 0.92 8.40 -11.28
CA ASP A 134 0.75 7.25 -10.40
C ASP A 134 -0.25 7.55 -9.27
N LEU A 135 -0.19 8.76 -8.71
CA LEU A 135 -1.16 9.22 -7.71
C LEU A 135 -2.57 9.39 -8.28
N ALA A 136 -2.71 9.87 -9.53
CA ALA A 136 -4.01 9.95 -10.19
C ALA A 136 -4.61 8.55 -10.45
N ILE A 137 -3.78 7.54 -10.77
CA ILE A 137 -4.23 6.14 -10.85
C ILE A 137 -4.65 5.63 -9.48
N LEU A 138 -3.85 5.88 -8.44
CA LEU A 138 -4.13 5.44 -7.08
C LEU A 138 -5.44 6.02 -6.52
N LYS A 139 -5.79 7.25 -6.90
CA LYS A 139 -7.05 7.93 -6.56
C LYS A 139 -8.23 7.53 -7.43
N GLY A 140 -8.04 6.65 -8.41
CA GLY A 140 -9.09 6.27 -9.37
C GLY A 140 -9.52 7.38 -10.35
N ILE A 141 -8.80 8.49 -10.42
CA ILE A 141 -9.02 9.58 -11.40
C ILE A 141 -8.63 9.10 -12.81
N LYS A 142 -7.61 8.25 -12.90
CA LYS A 142 -7.23 7.50 -14.10
C LYS A 142 -7.55 6.02 -13.91
N ASN A 143 -7.47 5.25 -14.99
CA ASN A 143 -7.66 3.79 -14.99
C ASN A 143 -6.96 3.14 -13.79
N PRO A 144 -7.71 2.68 -12.77
CA PRO A 144 -7.13 2.05 -11.59
C PRO A 144 -6.37 0.79 -11.97
N ILE A 145 -5.32 0.49 -11.22
CA ILE A 145 -4.73 -0.85 -11.30
C ILE A 145 -5.73 -1.86 -10.74
N GLN A 146 -5.67 -3.08 -11.27
CA GLN A 146 -6.46 -4.19 -10.79
C GLN A 146 -5.57 -5.23 -10.13
N VAL A 147 -6.06 -5.80 -9.04
CA VAL A 147 -5.46 -6.96 -8.38
C VAL A 147 -6.53 -8.03 -8.29
N ASN A 148 -6.27 -9.20 -8.88
CA ASN A 148 -7.20 -10.34 -8.87
C ASN A 148 -8.62 -9.93 -9.33
N GLY A 149 -8.70 -9.07 -10.36
CA GLY A 149 -9.95 -8.58 -10.93
C GLY A 149 -10.64 -7.45 -10.16
N LYS A 150 -10.05 -6.96 -9.06
CA LYS A 150 -10.61 -5.86 -8.24
C LYS A 150 -9.81 -4.58 -8.40
N ARG A 151 -10.50 -3.44 -8.51
CA ARG A 151 -9.84 -2.14 -8.62
C ARG A 151 -9.15 -1.80 -7.30
N PHE A 152 -7.94 -1.25 -7.35
CA PHE A 152 -7.26 -0.72 -6.16
C PHE A 152 -7.27 0.80 -6.22
N VAL A 153 -8.15 1.39 -5.40
CA VAL A 153 -8.42 2.82 -5.35
C VAL A 153 -8.34 3.27 -3.89
N ILE A 154 -7.75 4.42 -3.64
CA ILE A 154 -7.73 5.10 -2.36
C ILE A 154 -8.28 6.51 -2.55
N GLU A 155 -9.55 6.69 -2.22
CA GLU A 155 -10.30 7.92 -2.52
C GLU A 155 -9.86 9.09 -1.60
N ASP A 156 -9.56 8.80 -0.34
CA ASP A 156 -9.36 9.81 0.72
C ASP A 156 -7.93 10.35 0.82
N ILE A 157 -7.19 10.38 -0.29
CA ILE A 157 -5.86 10.98 -0.32
C ILE A 157 -6.02 12.51 -0.39
N GLU A 158 -5.95 13.18 0.75
CA GLU A 158 -5.95 14.63 0.83
C GLU A 158 -4.53 15.19 0.75
N ARG A 159 -4.38 16.31 0.04
CA ARG A 159 -3.11 17.06 -0.01
C ARG A 159 -3.28 18.36 0.74
N SER A 160 -2.56 18.52 1.85
CA SER A 160 -2.44 19.80 2.55
C SER A 160 -0.97 20.13 2.72
N ARG A 161 -0.54 21.33 2.30
CA ARG A 161 0.84 21.85 2.46
C ARG A 161 1.98 20.88 2.09
N GLY A 162 1.77 20.02 1.09
CA GLY A 162 2.77 19.05 0.62
C GLY A 162 2.84 17.73 1.41
N THR A 163 2.06 17.60 2.48
CA THR A 163 1.81 16.33 3.18
C THR A 163 0.55 15.67 2.64
N VAL A 164 0.57 14.34 2.62
CA VAL A 164 -0.61 13.53 2.32
C VAL A 164 -1.20 13.05 3.62
N SER A 165 -2.50 13.27 3.80
CA SER A 165 -3.29 12.58 4.81
C SER A 165 -4.19 11.56 4.12
N MET A 166 -4.38 10.43 4.78
CA MET A 166 -5.37 9.44 4.43
C MET A 166 -6.24 9.22 5.67
N SER A 167 -7.56 9.28 5.51
CA SER A 167 -8.52 8.91 6.56
C SER A 167 -8.36 7.45 7.00
N SER A 168 -7.87 6.59 6.09
CA SER A 168 -7.65 5.17 6.27
C SER A 168 -6.44 4.72 5.44
N THR A 169 -5.44 4.17 6.11
CA THR A 169 -4.23 3.66 5.44
C THR A 169 -4.55 2.36 4.70
N ALA A 170 -4.47 2.38 3.37
CA ALA A 170 -4.60 1.17 2.59
C ALA A 170 -3.33 0.33 2.70
N HIS A 171 -3.46 -0.94 3.08
CA HIS A 171 -2.34 -1.88 3.18
C HIS A 171 -2.42 -2.92 2.04
N PRO A 172 -1.66 -2.75 0.95
CA PRO A 172 -1.66 -3.71 -0.14
C PRO A 172 -0.93 -4.99 0.27
N ILE A 173 -1.67 -5.97 0.76
CA ILE A 173 -1.17 -7.30 1.16
C ILE A 173 -1.69 -8.32 0.16
N PHE A 174 -0.78 -9.03 -0.51
CA PHE A 174 -1.11 -10.14 -1.42
C PHE A 174 -0.64 -11.46 -0.81
N LEU A 175 -1.58 -12.30 -0.39
CA LEU A 175 -1.28 -13.59 0.22
C LEU A 175 -1.52 -14.73 -0.78
N THR A 176 -0.46 -15.43 -1.18
CA THR A 176 -0.56 -16.67 -1.98
C THR A 176 -0.72 -17.86 -1.04
N SER A 177 -1.95 -18.09 -0.58
CA SER A 177 -2.27 -19.15 0.38
C SER A 177 -2.75 -20.43 -0.31
N ASN A 178 -2.46 -21.60 0.26
CA ASN A 178 -3.11 -22.84 -0.14
C ASN A 178 -4.58 -22.87 0.34
N ILE A 179 -5.39 -23.77 -0.21
CA ILE A 179 -6.84 -23.84 0.09
C ILE A 179 -7.10 -24.05 1.59
N THR A 180 -6.31 -24.88 2.26
CA THR A 180 -6.47 -25.13 3.70
C THR A 180 -6.20 -23.88 4.54
N GLN A 181 -5.17 -23.09 4.20
CA GLN A 181 -4.89 -21.81 4.85
C GLN A 181 -6.05 -20.81 4.65
N ILE A 182 -6.65 -20.79 3.46
CA ILE A 182 -7.83 -19.96 3.17
C ILE A 182 -9.01 -20.41 4.04
N ILE A 183 -9.29 -21.70 4.13
CA ILE A 183 -10.37 -22.25 4.96
C ILE A 183 -10.19 -21.84 6.44
N VAL A 184 -8.99 -22.03 6.99
CA VAL A 184 -8.71 -21.66 8.39
C VAL A 184 -8.89 -20.15 8.61
N THR A 185 -8.44 -19.33 7.67
CA THR A 185 -8.59 -17.87 7.75
C THR A 185 -10.05 -17.46 7.71
N LEU A 186 -10.84 -17.99 6.76
CA LEU A 186 -12.26 -17.69 6.63
C LEU A 186 -13.04 -18.14 7.88
N LYS A 187 -12.69 -19.29 8.45
CA LYS A 187 -13.29 -19.77 9.71
C LYS A 187 -12.99 -18.82 10.88
N GLY A 188 -11.75 -18.33 10.98
CA GLY A 188 -11.38 -17.33 11.98
C GLY A 188 -12.17 -16.03 11.82
N LEU A 189 -12.29 -15.52 10.60
CA LEU A 189 -13.08 -14.32 10.30
C LEU A 189 -14.56 -14.50 10.62
N LYS A 190 -15.13 -15.67 10.32
CA LYS A 190 -16.51 -16.00 10.71
C LYS A 190 -16.72 -15.97 12.22
N LEU A 191 -15.79 -16.51 13.00
CA LEU A 191 -15.88 -16.46 14.46
C LEU A 191 -15.79 -15.01 14.96
N MET A 192 -14.86 -14.23 14.40
CA MET A 192 -14.73 -12.81 14.73
C MET A 192 -15.97 -12.01 14.33
N SER A 193 -16.70 -12.42 13.28
CA SER A 193 -17.90 -11.71 12.86
C SER A 193 -19.07 -11.83 13.84
N GLN A 194 -18.97 -12.70 14.86
CA GLN A 194 -19.96 -12.81 15.92
C GLN A 194 -19.83 -11.71 16.97
N ASN A 195 -18.66 -11.07 17.08
CA ASN A 195 -18.44 -9.94 17.97
C ASN A 195 -18.87 -8.64 17.26
N SER A 196 -19.78 -7.87 17.86
CA SER A 196 -20.39 -6.71 17.19
C SER A 196 -19.37 -5.63 16.80
N ALA A 197 -18.27 -5.47 17.54
CA ALA A 197 -17.22 -4.51 17.22
C ALA A 197 -16.39 -4.93 16.00
N PHE A 198 -16.17 -6.23 15.79
CA PHE A 198 -15.37 -6.76 14.68
C PHE A 198 -16.21 -7.19 13.47
N LYS A 199 -17.53 -7.29 13.63
CA LYS A 199 -18.45 -7.87 12.65
C LYS A 199 -18.22 -7.41 11.22
N VAL A 200 -18.34 -6.11 10.99
CA VAL A 200 -18.25 -5.55 9.63
C VAL A 200 -16.86 -5.76 9.06
N TYR A 201 -15.79 -5.48 9.81
CA TYR A 201 -14.41 -5.70 9.37
C TYR A 201 -14.12 -7.15 9.00
N ALA A 202 -14.60 -8.10 9.81
CA ALA A 202 -14.39 -9.52 9.59
C ALA A 202 -15.14 -10.02 8.35
N GLU A 203 -16.40 -9.62 8.19
CA GLU A 203 -17.21 -9.93 7.01
C GLU A 203 -16.62 -9.31 5.74
N GLU A 204 -16.20 -8.04 5.81
CA GLU A 204 -15.64 -7.32 4.66
C GLU A 204 -14.30 -7.92 4.22
N MET A 205 -13.44 -8.31 5.17
CA MET A 205 -12.21 -9.04 4.89
C MET A 205 -12.51 -10.43 4.29
N ALA A 206 -13.47 -11.17 4.84
CA ALA A 206 -13.86 -12.48 4.32
C ALA A 206 -14.36 -12.40 2.87
N ARG A 207 -15.21 -11.41 2.56
CA ARG A 207 -15.68 -11.11 1.20
C ARG A 207 -14.51 -10.72 0.29
N SER A 208 -13.57 -9.91 0.77
CA SER A 208 -12.38 -9.53 -0.01
C SER A 208 -11.52 -10.74 -0.38
N ILE A 209 -11.29 -11.67 0.56
CA ILE A 209 -10.60 -12.92 0.27
C ILE A 209 -11.40 -13.75 -0.73
N TRP A 210 -12.70 -13.98 -0.47
CA TRP A 210 -13.57 -14.83 -1.28
C TRP A 210 -13.65 -14.38 -2.74
N THR A 211 -13.78 -13.08 -2.98
CA THR A 211 -13.90 -12.52 -4.32
C THR A 211 -12.63 -12.61 -5.16
N GLN A 212 -11.47 -12.83 -4.54
CA GLN A 212 -10.19 -13.05 -5.23
C GLN A 212 -9.97 -14.52 -5.61
N LEU A 213 -10.78 -15.44 -5.09
CA LEU A 213 -10.65 -16.86 -5.37
C LEU A 213 -11.22 -17.22 -6.75
N SER A 214 -10.58 -18.18 -7.41
CA SER A 214 -11.14 -18.82 -8.60
C SER A 214 -12.37 -19.65 -8.24
N ASP A 215 -13.23 -19.90 -9.23
CA ASP A 215 -14.41 -20.75 -9.05
C ASP A 215 -14.01 -22.17 -8.60
N TYR A 216 -12.89 -22.68 -9.10
CA TYR A 216 -12.33 -23.95 -8.64
C TYR A 216 -12.05 -23.95 -7.12
N ALA A 217 -11.38 -22.90 -6.62
CA ALA A 217 -11.05 -22.79 -5.20
C ALA A 217 -12.31 -22.64 -4.35
N LYS A 218 -13.28 -21.82 -4.76
CA LYS A 218 -14.58 -21.66 -4.08
C LYS A 218 -15.32 -22.99 -4.00
N ASN A 219 -15.44 -23.71 -5.12
CA ASN A 219 -16.09 -25.02 -5.17
C ASN A 219 -15.38 -26.05 -4.28
N ARG A 220 -14.05 -26.01 -4.22
CA ARG A 220 -13.29 -26.91 -3.36
C ARG A 220 -13.50 -26.61 -1.87
N ILE A 221 -13.58 -25.32 -1.50
CA ILE A 221 -13.89 -24.91 -0.13
C ILE A 221 -15.30 -25.36 0.25
N ILE A 222 -16.30 -25.09 -0.60
CA ILE A 222 -17.69 -25.52 -0.40
C ILE A 222 -17.75 -27.04 -0.17
N TYR A 223 -17.12 -27.83 -1.05
CA TYR A 223 -17.07 -29.28 -0.91
C TYR A 223 -16.43 -29.72 0.42
N VAL A 224 -15.30 -29.10 0.82
CA VAL A 224 -14.64 -29.45 2.08
C VAL A 224 -15.53 -29.10 3.28
N MET A 225 -16.18 -27.94 3.26
CA MET A 225 -17.07 -27.50 4.34
C MET A 225 -18.34 -28.35 4.42
N GLU A 226 -18.91 -28.77 3.29
CA GLU A 226 -20.04 -29.72 3.25
C GLU A 226 -19.71 -31.05 3.93
N ASN A 227 -18.46 -31.52 3.83
CA ASN A 227 -18.05 -32.80 4.42
C ASN A 227 -17.53 -32.68 5.85
N LEU A 228 -17.11 -31.50 6.29
CA LEU A 228 -16.55 -31.27 7.63
C LEU A 228 -17.56 -30.65 8.60
N ILE A 229 -18.28 -29.60 8.16
CA ILE A 229 -19.19 -28.81 9.01
C ILE A 229 -20.36 -28.26 8.15
N PRO A 230 -21.37 -29.10 7.83
CA PRO A 230 -22.44 -28.75 6.90
C PRO A 230 -23.26 -27.52 7.33
N ASP A 231 -23.49 -27.35 8.63
CA ASP A 231 -24.31 -26.27 9.20
C ASP A 231 -23.73 -24.87 8.93
N GLU A 232 -22.45 -24.81 8.55
CA GLU A 232 -21.74 -23.56 8.33
C GLU A 232 -21.75 -23.10 6.87
N LEU A 233 -22.26 -23.92 5.95
CA LEU A 233 -22.15 -23.72 4.50
C LEU A 233 -22.78 -22.42 4.01
N GLU A 234 -23.91 -22.03 4.60
CA GLU A 234 -24.69 -20.87 4.17
C GLU A 234 -23.89 -19.57 4.30
N TRP A 235 -23.05 -19.47 5.34
CA TRP A 235 -22.18 -18.32 5.53
C TRP A 235 -21.21 -18.12 4.36
N TYR A 236 -20.62 -19.21 3.84
CA TYR A 236 -19.70 -19.14 2.70
C TYR A 236 -20.40 -18.76 1.40
N LYS A 237 -21.63 -19.26 1.19
CA LYS A 237 -22.45 -18.88 0.03
C LYS A 237 -22.77 -17.38 0.02
N ASN A 238 -23.02 -16.82 1.20
CA ASN A 238 -23.30 -15.39 1.39
C ASN A 238 -22.08 -14.48 1.21
N LEU A 239 -20.86 -15.01 1.05
CA LEU A 239 -19.68 -14.22 0.70
C LEU A 239 -19.65 -13.82 -0.79
N ASN A 240 -20.50 -14.42 -1.63
CA ASN A 240 -20.53 -14.16 -3.06
C ASN A 240 -21.28 -12.87 -3.41
N ILE A 241 -20.81 -11.75 -2.88
CA ILE A 241 -21.32 -10.40 -3.16
C ILE A 241 -20.35 -9.72 -4.13
N GLU A 242 -20.87 -9.18 -5.22
CA GLU A 242 -20.06 -8.40 -6.15
C GLU A 242 -19.54 -7.12 -5.48
N LYS A 243 -18.24 -6.88 -5.66
CA LYS A 243 -17.56 -5.67 -5.20
C LYS A 243 -16.67 -5.14 -6.31
N ASP A 244 -16.71 -3.84 -6.54
CA ASP A 244 -15.90 -3.20 -7.58
C ASP A 244 -14.46 -2.94 -7.10
N ASP A 245 -14.28 -2.63 -5.82
CA ASP A 245 -13.00 -2.23 -5.24
C ASP A 245 -12.44 -3.27 -4.26
N SER A 246 -11.12 -3.32 -4.21
CA SER A 246 -10.34 -4.17 -3.28
C SER A 246 -10.08 -3.51 -1.92
N PHE A 247 -10.26 -2.20 -1.82
CA PHE A 247 -10.04 -1.43 -0.59
C PHE A 247 -11.30 -0.63 -0.24
N TYR A 248 -11.78 -0.82 0.98
CA TYR A 248 -12.87 -0.05 1.59
C TYR A 248 -12.25 0.66 2.79
N ASN A 249 -12.45 1.97 2.89
CA ASN A 249 -11.98 2.77 4.03
C ASN A 249 -12.78 2.44 5.30
N GLU A 250 -12.34 2.95 6.44
CA GLU A 250 -12.99 2.71 7.75
C GLU A 250 -14.46 3.13 7.75
N ILE A 251 -14.81 4.19 7.01
CA ILE A 251 -16.20 4.65 6.87
C ILE A 251 -17.06 3.62 6.14
N ARG A 252 -16.57 3.09 5.01
CA ARG A 252 -17.25 2.02 4.24
C ARG A 252 -17.28 0.67 4.96
N CYS A 253 -16.43 0.50 5.97
CA CYS A 253 -16.41 -0.65 6.88
C CYS A 253 -17.09 -0.37 8.23
N SER A 254 -17.76 0.78 8.38
CA SER A 254 -18.52 1.12 9.59
C SER A 254 -20.01 0.92 9.38
N SER A 255 -20.71 0.58 10.46
CA SER A 255 -22.17 0.53 10.52
C SER A 255 -22.66 1.37 11.69
N THR A 256 -23.84 1.97 11.54
CA THR A 256 -24.50 2.64 12.66
C THR A 256 -25.11 1.64 13.64
N GLU A 257 -25.42 0.41 13.20
CA GLU A 257 -25.84 -0.68 14.06
C GLU A 257 -24.70 -1.20 14.94
N GLY A 258 -24.99 -1.41 16.23
CA GLY A 258 -24.05 -1.95 17.20
C GLY A 258 -22.82 -1.08 17.42
N ALA A 259 -21.68 -1.72 17.66
CA ALA A 259 -20.38 -1.09 17.90
C ALA A 259 -19.61 -0.75 16.60
N GLY A 260 -20.30 -0.45 15.49
CA GLY A 260 -19.71 -0.40 14.15
C GLY A 260 -18.66 0.70 13.89
N CYS A 261 -18.62 1.80 14.64
CA CYS A 261 -17.54 2.82 14.52
C CYS A 261 -16.52 2.77 15.67
N VAL A 262 -16.74 1.92 16.68
CA VAL A 262 -16.01 1.94 17.96
C VAL A 262 -14.53 1.63 17.77
N LEU A 263 -14.20 0.64 16.93
CA LEU A 263 -12.79 0.27 16.69
C LEU A 263 -12.02 1.37 15.95
N ASP A 264 -12.64 2.01 14.95
CA ASP A 264 -12.03 3.15 14.27
C ASP A 264 -11.80 4.33 15.23
N CYS A 265 -12.79 4.61 16.09
CA CYS A 265 -12.69 5.69 17.07
C CYS A 265 -11.60 5.43 18.11
N LEU A 266 -11.48 4.18 18.59
CA LEU A 266 -10.39 3.76 19.47
C LEU A 266 -9.02 3.89 18.78
N LYS A 267 -8.90 3.39 17.55
CA LYS A 267 -7.64 3.37 16.79
C LYS A 267 -7.14 4.79 16.49
N ASN A 268 -8.04 5.68 16.08
CA ASN A 268 -7.70 7.01 15.59
C ASN A 268 -7.95 8.13 16.62
N GLY A 269 -8.42 7.80 17.82
CA GLY A 269 -8.74 8.77 18.86
C GLY A 269 -9.88 9.72 18.49
N LYS A 270 -10.81 9.28 17.64
CA LYS A 270 -11.97 10.06 17.21
C LYS A 270 -13.03 10.08 18.33
N GLU A 271 -13.81 11.15 18.35
CA GLU A 271 -15.00 11.22 19.17
C GLU A 271 -16.16 10.54 18.44
N CYS A 272 -17.05 9.89 19.19
CA CYS A 272 -18.22 9.22 18.66
C CYS A 272 -19.43 9.34 19.58
N PHE A 273 -20.58 8.96 19.05
CA PHE A 273 -21.84 8.87 19.77
C PHE A 273 -22.19 7.40 19.96
N VAL A 274 -22.72 7.05 21.14
CA VAL A 274 -23.07 5.67 21.50
C VAL A 274 -24.46 5.63 22.11
N GLU A 275 -25.34 4.85 21.51
CA GLU A 275 -26.63 4.49 22.07
C GLU A 275 -26.52 3.14 22.78
N TYR A 276 -26.86 3.11 24.07
CA TYR A 276 -26.59 1.99 24.94
C TYR A 276 -27.83 1.55 25.71
N GLN A 277 -28.03 0.24 25.84
CA GLN A 277 -29.11 -0.35 26.61
C GLN A 277 -28.68 -0.62 28.07
N GLU A 278 -29.22 0.16 29.00
CA GLU A 278 -28.98 0.02 30.44
C GLU A 278 -30.29 -0.29 31.19
N ASN A 279 -30.39 -1.50 31.78
CA ASN A 279 -31.53 -1.90 32.61
C ASN A 279 -32.90 -1.59 31.98
N GLU A 280 -33.10 -1.99 30.72
CA GLU A 280 -34.30 -1.76 29.91
C GLU A 280 -34.54 -0.31 29.46
N LYS A 281 -33.63 0.61 29.75
CA LYS A 281 -33.66 2.00 29.26
C LYS A 281 -32.52 2.27 28.29
N THR A 282 -32.83 3.05 27.26
CA THR A 282 -31.84 3.55 26.32
C THR A 282 -31.15 4.80 26.88
N THR A 283 -29.83 4.79 26.90
CA THR A 283 -28.97 5.90 27.34
C THR A 283 -28.11 6.34 26.16
N PHE A 284 -28.03 7.65 25.94
CA PHE A 284 -27.22 8.25 24.88
C PHE A 284 -25.96 8.89 25.46
N TYR A 285 -24.82 8.46 24.93
CA TYR A 285 -23.49 8.96 25.25
C TYR A 285 -22.99 9.79 24.07
N GLU A 286 -22.73 11.08 24.30
CA GLU A 286 -22.38 12.06 23.26
C GLU A 286 -20.92 12.48 23.36
N ASN A 287 -20.27 12.68 22.20
CA ASN A 287 -18.89 13.17 22.07
C ASN A 287 -17.91 12.41 22.99
N CYS A 288 -17.96 11.08 22.89
CA CYS A 288 -17.20 10.19 23.75
C CYS A 288 -15.91 9.74 23.07
N LYS A 289 -14.84 9.61 23.85
CA LYS A 289 -13.59 8.99 23.41
C LYS A 289 -13.53 7.54 23.86
N ILE A 290 -13.27 6.64 22.93
CA ILE A 290 -13.01 5.23 23.26
C ILE A 290 -11.57 5.11 23.73
N LEU A 291 -11.37 4.71 24.99
CA LEU A 291 -10.04 4.64 25.61
C LEU A 291 -9.44 3.24 25.55
N LYS A 292 -10.26 2.20 25.73
CA LYS A 292 -9.81 0.80 25.75
C LYS A 292 -10.88 -0.14 25.22
N TYR A 293 -10.42 -1.20 24.59
CA TYR A 293 -11.18 -2.43 24.32
C TYR A 293 -10.79 -3.48 25.35
N LEU A 294 -11.78 -4.06 26.03
CA LEU A 294 -11.65 -5.01 27.13
C LEU A 294 -12.45 -6.28 26.82
N ASP A 295 -12.22 -6.84 25.63
CA ASP A 295 -12.86 -8.07 25.12
C ASP A 295 -14.38 -7.95 24.92
N ASP A 296 -15.18 -8.06 25.98
CA ASP A 296 -16.65 -7.90 25.97
C ASP A 296 -17.11 -6.47 26.29
N LYS A 297 -16.17 -5.60 26.70
CA LYS A 297 -16.46 -4.22 27.11
C LYS A 297 -15.59 -3.20 26.40
N ILE A 298 -16.09 -1.97 26.36
CA ILE A 298 -15.29 -0.80 26.03
C ILE A 298 -15.26 0.17 27.21
N ARG A 299 -14.11 0.82 27.39
CA ARG A 299 -14.00 1.96 28.29
C ARG A 299 -14.12 3.24 27.49
N ILE A 300 -15.07 4.09 27.84
CA ILE A 300 -15.29 5.38 27.20
C ILE A 300 -15.13 6.53 28.20
N GLU A 301 -14.68 7.67 27.71
CA GLU A 301 -14.71 8.94 28.43
C GLU A 301 -15.73 9.87 27.78
N CYS A 302 -16.75 10.28 28.52
CA CYS A 302 -17.77 11.22 28.06
C CYS A 302 -17.89 12.35 29.08
N LYS A 303 -17.71 13.61 28.63
CA LYS A 303 -17.82 14.80 29.49
C LYS A 303 -16.97 14.69 30.79
N GLY A 304 -15.77 14.10 30.67
CA GLY A 304 -14.81 13.91 31.77
C GLY A 304 -15.13 12.75 32.74
N LYS A 305 -16.14 11.92 32.44
CA LYS A 305 -16.50 10.74 33.24
C LYS A 305 -16.17 9.46 32.48
N LEU A 306 -15.71 8.45 33.22
CA LEU A 306 -15.41 7.13 32.69
C LEU A 306 -16.59 6.19 32.84
N PHE A 307 -16.88 5.45 31.78
CA PHE A 307 -17.89 4.39 31.75
C PHE A 307 -17.31 3.14 31.11
N ASP A 308 -17.68 1.98 31.65
CA ASP A 308 -17.38 0.68 31.04
C ASP A 308 -18.69 0.10 30.50
N LEU A 309 -18.79 -0.02 29.17
CA LEU A 309 -19.99 -0.46 28.47
C LEU A 309 -19.79 -1.84 27.86
N GLU A 310 -20.71 -2.77 28.10
CA GLU A 310 -20.76 -4.06 27.40
C GLU A 310 -21.06 -3.85 25.90
N ILE A 311 -20.23 -4.41 25.03
CA ILE A 311 -20.30 -4.21 23.59
C ILE A 311 -21.63 -4.69 23.00
N ASP A 312 -22.17 -5.80 23.50
CA ASP A 312 -23.42 -6.38 23.01
C ASP A 312 -24.67 -5.58 23.44
N LYS A 313 -24.51 -4.65 24.38
CA LYS A 313 -25.58 -3.73 24.81
C LYS A 313 -25.52 -2.38 24.07
N ILE A 314 -24.53 -2.18 23.20
CA ILE A 314 -24.50 -1.03 22.29
C ILE A 314 -25.50 -1.29 21.18
N LEU A 315 -26.54 -0.46 21.12
CA LEU A 315 -27.56 -0.55 20.08
C LEU A 315 -27.07 0.08 18.79
N ARG A 316 -26.46 1.26 18.90
CA ARG A 316 -25.92 2.01 17.76
C ARG A 316 -24.67 2.82 18.14
N SER A 317 -23.80 3.05 17.17
CA SER A 317 -22.64 3.94 17.30
C SER A 317 -22.35 4.67 16.00
N SER A 318 -21.92 5.93 16.08
CA SER A 318 -21.69 6.76 14.89
C SER A 318 -20.63 7.84 15.11
N TYR A 319 -20.19 8.46 14.01
CA TYR A 319 -19.29 9.61 14.06
C TYR A 319 -20.06 10.91 14.33
N THR A 320 -21.32 11.01 13.88
CA THR A 320 -22.16 12.19 14.11
C THR A 320 -23.52 11.84 14.72
N LEU A 321 -24.16 12.80 15.39
CA LEU A 321 -25.47 12.58 15.99
C LEU A 321 -26.54 12.32 14.91
N GLU A 322 -26.44 12.95 13.74
CA GLU A 322 -27.40 12.78 12.65
C GLU A 322 -27.42 11.34 12.11
N GLU A 323 -26.28 10.64 12.15
CA GLU A 323 -26.18 9.23 11.75
C GLU A 323 -26.87 8.28 12.74
N LEU A 324 -27.20 8.74 13.97
CA LEU A 324 -27.96 7.99 14.97
C LEU A 324 -29.46 8.23 14.94
N VAL A 325 -29.99 9.17 14.16
CA VAL A 325 -31.43 9.51 14.20
C VAL A 325 -32.22 8.75 13.15
#